data_AF-A0A6J8A8A5-F1
#
_entry.id   AF-A0A6J8A8A5-F1
#
_cell.length_a   1.000
_cell.length_b   1.000
_cell.length_c   1.000
_cell.angle_alpha   90.00
_cell.angle_beta   90.00
_cell.angle_gamma   90.00
#
_symmetry.space_group_name_H-M   'P 1'
#
loop_
_entity.id
_entity.type
_entity.pdbx_description
1 polymer ?
#
loop_
_entity_poly.entity_id
_entity_poly.type
_entity_poly.pdbx_seq_one_letter_code
_entity_poly.pdbx_strand_id
1 'polypeptide(L)'
;MKIILLVGLFISTALGQFQLIKQSYTTFPSTSQGAKALFSNAAHQASYDPQERILYVLGAQIAINRPRLLHVVDMFNPAAPSILLTHSMDSSLYGRANDVQVCGDTVAVSLDSPVPTKEGYVILFTTFRRGDTQLVSIGVEPVGVDPKGMAFTNDCQKLVVANEGRGGLDGSFIDPPGSVSILLRNDLGSPAHVNIGFQSFLENRETEYQSRGVRWVYKGDHTAGIVNNMWDDLEPDQVTISNDQRFAYVSLPENNAIARIDINAYSVNELFGLGLKNWTLFRTDGSDQDGGANLLHYPIYAMYQPTDIATAILNGQEYIVSANQGVIKRYAAADGLTNSFDESKRARQISLDGDFDQSSWPATLTTAVSSNQQLGRLLIRESDGRDPITQRIKDVTAYGARSASLWQVQTMSLAYDTADELETKENELYPNTFNGECSNGNQSPLQQRDLRSDDHGPEPTALAVGMSGTTPLIVVGTRTGAIHLYSDELLVPRHQSVHREGQTTQTWNALYSANEAGDAIITDVGVINASDSPNGRVLVWAIGSATGSLGVYEVSFVRK
;
A
#
# COMPACT_ATOMS: atom_id res chain seq x y z
N MET A 1 -6.04 27.34 64.21
CA MET A 1 -6.36 27.22 62.77
C MET A 1 -5.10 26.68 62.08
N LYS A 2 -5.06 25.40 61.72
CA LYS A 2 -3.89 24.78 61.06
C LYS A 2 -4.02 25.00 59.56
N ILE A 3 -3.07 25.73 58.96
CA ILE A 3 -2.95 25.89 57.51
C ILE A 3 -2.16 24.69 57.01
N ILE A 4 -2.80 23.84 56.20
CA ILE A 4 -2.16 22.75 55.48
C ILE A 4 -1.70 23.32 54.14
N LEU A 5 -0.38 23.39 53.95
CA LEU A 5 0.24 23.76 52.68
C LEU A 5 0.24 22.53 51.77
N LEU A 6 -0.63 22.50 50.76
CA LEU A 6 -0.63 21.48 49.73
C LEU A 6 0.48 21.83 48.72
N VAL A 7 1.63 21.15 48.81
CA VAL A 7 2.67 21.22 47.78
C VAL A 7 2.25 20.28 46.65
N GLY A 8 1.73 20.84 45.57
CA GLY A 8 1.48 20.10 44.33
C GLY A 8 2.80 19.68 43.70
N LEU A 9 3.08 18.38 43.69
CA LEU A 9 4.20 17.81 42.97
C LEU A 9 3.84 17.80 41.47
N PHE A 10 4.27 18.81 40.72
CA PHE A 10 4.22 18.76 39.25
C PHE A 10 5.26 17.75 38.78
N ILE A 11 4.83 16.52 38.52
CA ILE A 11 5.64 15.56 37.77
C ILE A 11 5.61 16.05 36.31
N SER A 12 6.66 16.75 35.92
CA SER A 12 7.01 16.94 34.51
C SER A 12 7.33 15.56 33.94
N THR A 13 6.37 14.92 33.27
CA THR A 13 6.68 13.81 32.38
C THR A 13 7.33 14.42 31.15
N ALA A 14 8.67 14.36 31.09
CA ALA A 14 9.40 14.64 29.85
C ALA A 14 8.82 13.75 28.74
N LEU A 15 8.15 14.37 27.76
CA LEU A 15 7.56 13.67 26.62
C LEU A 15 8.69 13.19 25.72
N GLY A 16 9.00 11.90 25.78
CA GLY A 16 9.89 11.29 24.80
C GLY A 16 9.18 11.04 23.48
N GLN A 17 9.94 10.84 22.41
CA GLN A 17 9.43 10.46 21.10
C GLN A 17 10.28 9.35 20.48
N PHE A 18 9.63 8.48 19.72
CA PHE A 18 10.33 7.56 18.84
C PHE A 18 10.84 8.29 17.60
N GLN A 19 12.03 7.90 17.13
CA GLN A 19 12.63 8.37 15.89
C GLN A 19 13.36 7.23 15.19
N LEU A 20 13.56 7.36 13.88
CA LEU A 20 14.35 6.43 13.09
C LEU A 20 15.81 6.90 12.99
N ILE A 21 16.73 5.97 13.22
CA ILE A 21 18.18 6.16 13.05
C ILE A 21 18.66 5.20 11.97
N LYS A 22 19.11 5.73 10.83
CA LYS A 22 19.65 4.93 9.74
C LYS A 22 20.79 4.02 10.21
N GLN A 23 20.68 2.75 9.84
CA GLN A 23 21.71 1.74 10.03
C GLN A 23 22.45 1.49 8.71
N SER A 24 21.71 1.30 7.62
CA SER A 24 22.29 0.96 6.32
C SER A 24 21.40 1.35 5.16
N TYR A 25 21.98 1.31 3.96
CA TYR A 25 21.28 1.48 2.69
C TYR A 25 21.94 0.58 1.64
N THR A 26 21.16 -0.30 1.01
CA THR A 26 21.65 -1.30 0.05
C THR A 26 20.84 -1.22 -1.23
N THR A 27 21.51 -1.24 -2.39
CA THR A 27 20.86 -1.33 -3.71
C THR A 27 20.98 -2.74 -4.29
N PHE A 28 19.95 -3.18 -5.00
CA PHE A 28 19.85 -4.53 -5.55
C PHE A 28 20.17 -4.60 -7.04
N PRO A 29 20.72 -5.73 -7.51
CA PRO A 29 20.87 -5.97 -8.93
C PRO A 29 19.51 -6.22 -9.59
N SER A 30 19.31 -5.58 -10.74
CA SER A 30 18.14 -5.75 -11.63
C SER A 30 18.34 -6.84 -12.70
N THR A 31 19.52 -7.49 -12.71
CA THR A 31 19.85 -8.59 -13.61
C THR A 31 20.65 -9.67 -12.89
N SER A 32 20.62 -10.89 -13.43
CA SER A 32 21.41 -12.02 -12.92
C SER A 32 22.94 -11.77 -13.00
N GLN A 33 23.38 -10.83 -13.84
CA GLN A 33 24.80 -10.41 -13.96
C GLN A 33 25.20 -9.32 -12.95
N GLY A 34 24.30 -8.90 -12.07
CA GLY A 34 24.62 -7.93 -11.01
C GLY A 34 24.42 -6.46 -11.40
N ALA A 35 23.84 -6.15 -12.56
CA ALA A 35 23.66 -4.77 -12.99
C ALA A 35 22.56 -4.08 -12.17
N LYS A 36 22.88 -2.92 -11.59
CA LYS A 36 21.94 -2.11 -10.81
C LYS A 36 21.45 -0.92 -11.64
N ALA A 37 20.19 -0.55 -11.52
CA ALA A 37 19.64 0.58 -12.24
C ALA A 37 18.49 1.25 -11.47
N LEU A 38 18.42 2.58 -11.58
CA LEU A 38 17.25 3.35 -11.19
C LEU A 38 16.04 2.96 -12.06
N PHE A 39 14.83 3.03 -11.49
CA PHE A 39 13.54 2.64 -12.08
C PHE A 39 13.47 1.19 -12.55
N SER A 40 14.27 0.32 -11.94
CA SER A 40 14.33 -1.09 -12.35
C SER A 40 13.39 -1.99 -11.58
N ASN A 41 12.78 -1.54 -10.47
CA ASN A 41 12.02 -2.37 -9.54
C ASN A 41 12.85 -3.58 -9.05
N ALA A 42 14.15 -3.37 -8.78
CA ALA A 42 15.02 -4.41 -8.24
C ALA A 42 14.67 -4.84 -6.81
N ALA A 43 13.85 -4.06 -6.12
CA ALA A 43 13.21 -4.41 -4.86
C ALA A 43 11.79 -3.84 -4.88
N HIS A 44 10.83 -4.57 -4.31
CA HIS A 44 9.41 -4.21 -4.31
C HIS A 44 8.72 -4.62 -3.01
N GLN A 45 8.82 -5.91 -2.63
CA GLN A 45 8.29 -6.48 -1.39
C GLN A 45 9.40 -7.24 -0.66
N ALA A 46 9.28 -7.42 0.65
CA ALA A 46 10.21 -8.16 1.46
C ALA A 46 9.57 -8.85 2.67
N SER A 47 10.20 -9.94 3.11
CA SER A 47 9.75 -10.67 4.31
C SER A 47 10.93 -11.19 5.11
N TYR A 48 10.83 -11.10 6.44
CA TYR A 48 11.94 -11.36 7.37
C TYR A 48 11.78 -12.69 8.08
N ASP A 49 12.80 -13.55 7.95
CA ASP A 49 12.94 -14.77 8.73
C ASP A 49 13.72 -14.48 10.01
N PRO A 50 13.08 -14.52 11.20
CA PRO A 50 13.75 -14.25 12.46
C PRO A 50 14.65 -15.40 12.94
N GLN A 51 14.41 -16.64 12.48
CA GLN A 51 15.22 -17.79 12.89
C GLN A 51 16.60 -17.72 12.27
N GLU A 52 16.64 -17.49 10.95
CA GLU A 52 17.88 -17.38 10.21
C GLU A 52 18.37 -15.94 10.11
N ARG A 53 17.61 -14.93 10.55
CA ARG A 53 17.93 -13.49 10.41
C ARG A 53 18.23 -13.12 8.96
N ILE A 54 17.34 -13.54 8.07
CA ILE A 54 17.42 -13.32 6.63
C ILE A 54 16.24 -12.47 6.21
N LEU A 55 16.51 -11.47 5.37
CA LEU A 55 15.46 -10.73 4.67
C LEU A 55 15.41 -11.23 3.22
N TYR A 56 14.25 -11.71 2.79
CA TYR A 56 13.98 -12.03 1.40
C TYR A 56 13.43 -10.78 0.73
N VAL A 57 14.12 -10.26 -0.29
CA VAL A 57 13.72 -9.03 -1.00
C VAL A 57 13.40 -9.38 -2.45
N LEU A 58 12.15 -9.19 -2.83
CA LEU A 58 11.60 -9.52 -4.14
C LEU A 58 11.64 -8.31 -5.07
N GLY A 59 12.14 -8.49 -6.29
CA GLY A 59 12.02 -7.50 -7.36
C GLY A 59 10.77 -7.74 -8.23
N ALA A 60 10.07 -6.67 -8.60
CA ALA A 60 8.85 -6.71 -9.41
C ALA A 60 9.09 -6.36 -10.89
N GLN A 61 10.21 -6.80 -11.46
CA GLN A 61 10.58 -6.41 -12.83
C GLN A 61 9.56 -6.93 -13.85
N ILE A 62 8.92 -6.02 -14.59
CA ILE A 62 7.86 -6.36 -15.57
C ILE A 62 8.36 -6.52 -17.01
N ALA A 63 9.55 -6.02 -17.33
CA ALA A 63 10.04 -6.09 -18.71
C ALA A 63 10.26 -7.56 -19.11
N ILE A 64 9.70 -7.95 -20.27
CA ILE A 64 9.66 -9.34 -20.79
C ILE A 64 11.05 -10.02 -20.78
N ASN A 65 12.12 -9.24 -20.98
CA ASN A 65 13.49 -9.73 -21.03
C ASN A 65 14.28 -9.55 -19.72
N ARG A 66 13.61 -9.27 -18.60
CA ARG A 66 14.24 -9.16 -17.28
C ARG A 66 13.85 -10.36 -16.42
N PRO A 67 14.81 -10.96 -15.70
CA PRO A 67 14.50 -12.05 -14.77
C PRO A 67 13.64 -11.54 -13.62
N ARG A 68 12.83 -12.43 -13.04
CA ARG A 68 12.17 -12.18 -11.75
C ARG A 68 13.13 -12.58 -10.64
N LEU A 69 13.54 -11.64 -9.81
CA LEU A 69 14.64 -11.83 -8.88
C LEU A 69 14.16 -11.84 -7.43
N LEU A 70 14.63 -12.84 -6.67
CA LEU A 70 14.50 -12.91 -5.23
C LEU A 70 15.90 -12.83 -4.60
N HIS A 71 16.16 -11.79 -3.83
CA HIS A 71 17.42 -11.58 -3.14
C HIS A 71 17.34 -12.09 -1.71
N VAL A 72 18.28 -12.95 -1.32
CA VAL A 72 18.42 -13.44 0.05
C VAL A 72 19.47 -12.57 0.74
N VAL A 73 19.07 -11.81 1.75
CA VAL A 73 19.92 -10.80 2.41
C VAL A 73 20.22 -11.23 3.84
N ASP A 74 21.51 -11.34 4.19
CA ASP A 74 21.93 -11.55 5.56
C ASP A 74 21.72 -10.27 6.37
N MET A 75 20.92 -10.38 7.43
CA MET A 75 20.65 -9.29 8.36
C MET A 75 21.39 -9.48 9.69
N PHE A 76 22.36 -10.39 9.81
CA PHE A 76 23.10 -10.59 11.07
C PHE A 76 23.81 -9.32 11.57
N ASN A 77 24.21 -8.43 10.66
CA ASN A 77 24.62 -7.07 10.97
C ASN A 77 23.74 -6.06 10.24
N PRO A 78 22.75 -5.43 10.90
CA PRO A 78 21.80 -4.52 10.23
C PRO A 78 22.45 -3.21 9.76
N ALA A 79 23.65 -2.88 10.25
CA ALA A 79 24.44 -1.76 9.76
C ALA A 79 25.23 -2.08 8.48
N ALA A 80 25.34 -3.35 8.10
CA ALA A 80 26.02 -3.78 6.88
C ALA A 80 25.39 -5.09 6.35
N PRO A 81 24.13 -5.08 5.91
CA PRO A 81 23.50 -6.24 5.31
C PRO A 81 24.23 -6.64 4.02
N SER A 82 24.17 -7.93 3.69
CA SER A 82 24.86 -8.46 2.50
C SER A 82 23.99 -9.43 1.72
N ILE A 83 24.04 -9.37 0.39
CA ILE A 83 23.29 -10.29 -0.47
C ILE A 83 24.04 -11.63 -0.50
N LEU A 84 23.43 -12.68 0.05
CA LEU A 84 23.96 -14.04 0.06
C LEU A 84 23.67 -14.79 -1.25
N LEU A 85 22.47 -14.59 -1.78
CA LEU A 85 21.99 -15.23 -3.00
C LEU A 85 21.08 -14.28 -3.77
N THR A 86 21.10 -14.38 -5.09
CA THR A 86 20.06 -13.83 -5.96
C THR A 86 19.50 -14.97 -6.79
N HIS A 87 18.29 -15.40 -6.46
CA HIS A 87 17.56 -16.44 -7.18
C HIS A 87 16.80 -15.82 -8.34
N SER A 88 16.79 -16.51 -9.48
CA SER A 88 16.12 -16.06 -10.70
C SER A 88 15.01 -17.06 -11.04
N MET A 89 13.78 -16.56 -11.18
CA MET A 89 12.65 -17.35 -11.64
C MET A 89 12.46 -17.14 -13.16
N ASP A 90 11.97 -18.18 -13.85
CA ASP A 90 11.87 -18.24 -15.31
C ASP A 90 10.76 -17.31 -15.83
N SER A 91 11.15 -16.21 -16.48
CA SER A 91 10.21 -15.21 -17.03
C SER A 91 9.41 -15.70 -18.24
N SER A 92 9.71 -16.89 -18.78
CA SER A 92 8.88 -17.53 -19.82
C SER A 92 7.69 -18.29 -19.24
N LEU A 93 7.77 -18.67 -17.96
CA LEU A 93 6.72 -19.38 -17.24
C LEU A 93 5.91 -18.43 -16.35
N TYR A 94 6.58 -17.43 -15.77
CA TYR A 94 5.99 -16.54 -14.78
C TYR A 94 6.05 -15.08 -15.23
N GLY A 95 4.97 -14.35 -14.97
CA GLY A 95 4.89 -12.91 -15.14
C GLY A 95 5.50 -12.19 -13.92
N ARG A 96 5.00 -10.99 -13.58
CA ARG A 96 5.51 -10.16 -12.47
C ARG A 96 5.44 -10.94 -11.15
N ALA A 97 6.48 -10.82 -10.34
CA ALA A 97 6.45 -11.28 -8.96
C ALA A 97 5.91 -10.16 -8.07
N ASN A 98 4.87 -10.46 -7.29
CA ASN A 98 4.05 -9.45 -6.62
C ASN A 98 4.32 -9.39 -5.12
N ASP A 99 4.46 -10.53 -4.43
CA ASP A 99 4.67 -10.58 -2.98
C ASP A 99 5.57 -11.75 -2.56
N VAL A 100 6.22 -11.62 -1.39
CA VAL A 100 7.02 -12.65 -0.74
C VAL A 100 6.64 -12.75 0.73
N GLN A 101 6.41 -13.96 1.23
CA GLN A 101 6.11 -14.20 2.65
C GLN A 101 6.94 -15.35 3.20
N VAL A 102 7.36 -15.27 4.46
CA VAL A 102 8.07 -16.36 5.15
C VAL A 102 7.34 -16.77 6.42
N CYS A 103 7.20 -18.09 6.62
CA CYS A 103 6.65 -18.65 7.85
C CYS A 103 7.28 -20.01 8.12
N GLY A 104 7.84 -20.17 9.33
CA GLY A 104 8.48 -21.41 9.74
C GLY A 104 9.66 -21.76 8.83
N ASP A 105 9.54 -22.85 8.08
CA ASP A 105 10.55 -23.37 7.16
C ASP A 105 10.23 -23.09 5.68
N THR A 106 9.23 -22.25 5.39
CA THR A 106 8.73 -22.02 4.04
C THR A 106 8.81 -20.53 3.64
N VAL A 107 9.29 -20.28 2.43
CA VAL A 107 9.21 -18.98 1.74
C VAL A 107 8.25 -19.14 0.56
N ALA A 108 7.23 -18.28 0.48
CA ALA A 108 6.26 -18.24 -0.61
C ALA A 108 6.47 -16.98 -1.46
N VAL A 109 6.35 -17.12 -2.78
CA VAL A 109 6.41 -15.99 -3.72
C VAL A 109 5.21 -16.05 -4.65
N SER A 110 4.41 -14.98 -4.74
CA SER A 110 3.31 -14.87 -5.70
C SER A 110 3.80 -14.30 -7.03
N LEU A 111 3.35 -14.91 -8.13
CA LEU A 111 3.65 -14.46 -9.49
C LEU A 111 2.40 -14.48 -10.36
N ASP A 112 2.17 -13.42 -11.11
CA ASP A 112 1.14 -13.40 -12.15
C ASP A 112 1.56 -14.24 -13.38
N SER A 113 0.63 -14.37 -14.34
CA SER A 113 0.88 -15.08 -15.58
C SER A 113 1.43 -14.15 -16.67
N PRO A 114 2.31 -14.63 -17.57
CA PRO A 114 2.70 -13.88 -18.76
C PRO A 114 1.50 -13.43 -19.63
N VAL A 115 0.36 -14.09 -19.51
CA VAL A 115 -0.93 -13.64 -20.07
C VAL A 115 -1.77 -13.08 -18.92
N PRO A 116 -2.04 -11.75 -18.87
CA PRO A 116 -2.58 -11.08 -17.67
C PRO A 116 -3.86 -11.68 -17.08
N THR A 117 -4.70 -12.29 -17.92
CA THR A 117 -6.02 -12.81 -17.53
C THR A 117 -6.03 -14.30 -17.18
N LYS A 118 -4.85 -14.93 -17.12
CA LYS A 118 -4.70 -16.34 -16.73
C LYS A 118 -4.30 -16.47 -15.27
N GLU A 119 -4.59 -17.64 -14.71
CA GLU A 119 -4.18 -18.03 -13.36
C GLU A 119 -2.68 -17.79 -13.14
N GLY A 120 -2.36 -17.18 -12.00
CA GLY A 120 -0.99 -17.04 -11.52
C GLY A 120 -0.56 -18.22 -10.66
N TYR A 121 0.55 -18.04 -9.96
CA TYR A 121 1.20 -19.09 -9.20
C TYR A 121 1.73 -18.58 -7.87
N VAL A 122 1.83 -19.50 -6.91
CA VAL A 122 2.70 -19.35 -5.74
C VAL A 122 3.80 -20.39 -5.82
N ILE A 123 5.05 -19.95 -5.82
CA ILE A 123 6.21 -20.84 -5.69
C ILE A 123 6.58 -20.93 -4.21
N LEU A 124 6.69 -22.16 -3.71
CA LEU A 124 7.12 -22.47 -2.35
C LEU A 124 8.58 -22.91 -2.38
N PHE A 125 9.38 -22.36 -1.47
CA PHE A 125 10.77 -22.73 -1.22
C PHE A 125 10.97 -23.09 0.24
N THR A 126 11.99 -23.90 0.54
CA THR A 126 12.50 -23.97 1.92
C THR A 126 13.18 -22.66 2.30
N THR A 127 13.17 -22.30 3.59
CA THR A 127 14.01 -21.21 4.09
C THR A 127 15.49 -21.46 3.81
N PHE A 128 16.22 -20.40 3.50
CA PHE A 128 17.64 -20.41 3.21
C PHE A 128 18.44 -20.50 4.51
N ARG A 129 19.48 -21.35 4.53
CA ARG A 129 20.44 -21.44 5.63
C ARG A 129 21.80 -20.93 5.19
N ARG A 130 22.54 -20.30 6.11
CA ARG A 130 23.93 -19.86 5.83
C ARG A 130 24.81 -21.07 5.51
N GLY A 131 25.07 -21.28 4.23
CA GLY A 131 25.78 -22.45 3.70
C GLY A 131 25.10 -23.02 2.45
N ASP A 132 23.82 -22.73 2.26
CA ASP A 132 23.09 -23.06 1.04
C ASP A 132 23.66 -22.27 -0.14
N THR A 133 23.62 -22.87 -1.32
CA THR A 133 24.08 -22.26 -2.57
C THR A 133 22.93 -21.93 -3.52
N GLN A 134 21.71 -22.35 -3.17
CA GLN A 134 20.48 -22.16 -3.95
C GLN A 134 19.26 -22.24 -3.04
N LEU A 135 18.15 -21.63 -3.46
CA LEU A 135 16.84 -21.92 -2.87
C LEU A 135 16.30 -23.24 -3.42
N VAL A 136 15.73 -24.06 -2.54
CA VAL A 136 15.12 -25.34 -2.93
C VAL A 136 13.62 -25.14 -3.05
N SER A 137 13.10 -25.19 -4.28
CA SER A 137 11.66 -25.19 -4.50
C SER A 137 11.05 -26.50 -4.03
N ILE A 138 9.97 -26.41 -3.26
CA ILE A 138 9.22 -27.54 -2.70
C ILE A 138 7.82 -27.68 -3.30
N GLY A 139 7.38 -26.71 -4.10
CA GLY A 139 6.09 -26.75 -4.79
C GLY A 139 5.84 -25.51 -5.63
N VAL A 140 4.95 -25.65 -6.61
CA VAL A 140 4.39 -24.55 -7.39
C VAL A 140 2.90 -24.80 -7.46
N GLU A 141 2.12 -23.90 -6.88
CA GLU A 141 0.66 -24.03 -6.78
C GLU A 141 -0.03 -23.00 -7.67
N PRO A 142 -0.98 -23.41 -8.53
CA PRO A 142 -1.81 -22.46 -9.23
C PRO A 142 -2.74 -21.75 -8.25
N VAL A 143 -2.97 -20.47 -8.48
CA VAL A 143 -3.89 -19.62 -7.73
C VAL A 143 -4.76 -18.82 -8.70
N GLY A 144 -5.56 -17.86 -8.21
CA GLY A 144 -6.38 -17.03 -9.08
C GLY A 144 -5.55 -16.13 -10.00
N VAL A 145 -6.26 -15.30 -10.76
CA VAL A 145 -5.65 -14.37 -11.72
C VAL A 145 -4.99 -13.18 -11.00
N ASP A 146 -3.78 -12.81 -11.43
CA ASP A 146 -2.95 -11.73 -10.85
C ASP A 146 -2.86 -11.80 -9.31
N PRO A 147 -2.24 -12.84 -8.73
CA PRO A 147 -2.07 -12.97 -7.29
C PRO A 147 -1.16 -11.86 -6.76
N LYS A 148 -1.66 -11.11 -5.77
CA LYS A 148 -1.01 -9.96 -5.15
C LYS A 148 -0.47 -10.33 -3.78
N GLY A 149 -0.99 -9.69 -2.73
CA GLY A 149 -0.58 -9.87 -1.36
C GLY A 149 -0.95 -11.24 -0.81
N MET A 150 -0.11 -11.72 0.10
CA MET A 150 -0.27 -12.99 0.78
C MET A 150 -0.09 -12.82 2.29
N ALA A 151 -0.72 -13.69 3.07
CA ALA A 151 -0.46 -13.77 4.51
C ALA A 151 -0.60 -15.20 5.03
N PHE A 152 0.36 -15.62 5.85
CA PHE A 152 0.31 -16.90 6.55
C PHE A 152 -0.54 -16.81 7.82
N THR A 153 -1.19 -17.91 8.18
CA THR A 153 -1.58 -18.13 9.58
C THR A 153 -0.33 -18.32 10.44
N ASN A 154 -0.39 -17.93 11.71
CA ASN A 154 0.74 -17.97 12.66
C ASN A 154 1.32 -19.38 12.87
N ASP A 155 0.53 -20.43 12.63
CA ASP A 155 0.96 -21.84 12.68
C ASP A 155 1.59 -22.35 11.38
N CYS A 156 1.72 -21.47 10.38
CA CYS A 156 2.23 -21.73 9.04
C CYS A 156 1.50 -22.86 8.29
N GLN A 157 0.27 -23.21 8.69
CA GLN A 157 -0.50 -24.28 8.05
C GLN A 157 -1.31 -23.80 6.85
N LYS A 158 -1.61 -22.50 6.78
CA LYS A 158 -2.38 -21.91 5.68
C LYS A 158 -1.70 -20.65 5.18
N LEU A 159 -1.72 -20.46 3.86
CA LEU A 159 -1.36 -19.22 3.18
C LEU A 159 -2.59 -18.70 2.45
N VAL A 160 -3.01 -17.48 2.77
CA VAL A 160 -4.10 -16.79 2.08
C VAL A 160 -3.47 -15.88 1.02
N VAL A 161 -4.02 -15.89 -0.19
CA VAL A 161 -3.54 -15.14 -1.35
C VAL A 161 -4.70 -14.33 -1.92
N ALA A 162 -4.55 -13.01 -2.00
CA ALA A 162 -5.47 -12.15 -2.73
C ALA A 162 -5.16 -12.26 -4.23
N ASN A 163 -6.18 -12.52 -5.04
CA ASN A 163 -6.06 -12.57 -6.49
C ASN A 163 -6.86 -11.41 -7.09
N GLU A 164 -6.17 -10.43 -7.68
CA GLU A 164 -6.78 -9.18 -8.15
C GLU A 164 -7.84 -9.44 -9.22
N GLY A 165 -7.61 -10.39 -10.13
CA GLY A 165 -8.52 -10.56 -11.28
C GLY A 165 -8.40 -9.43 -12.30
N ARG A 166 -7.23 -8.79 -12.41
CA ARG A 166 -7.06 -7.63 -13.27
C ARG A 166 -7.45 -7.88 -14.73
N GLY A 167 -8.29 -7.00 -15.27
CA GLY A 167 -8.65 -7.00 -16.69
C GLY A 167 -7.48 -6.78 -17.64
N GLY A 168 -7.49 -7.49 -18.77
CA GLY A 168 -6.38 -7.48 -19.72
C GLY A 168 -6.64 -8.19 -21.04
N LEU A 169 -5.62 -8.23 -21.90
CA LEU A 169 -5.70 -8.78 -23.25
C LEU A 169 -5.44 -10.29 -23.27
N ASP A 170 -6.40 -11.05 -23.79
CA ASP A 170 -6.24 -12.45 -24.21
C ASP A 170 -7.03 -12.70 -25.50
N GLY A 171 -6.44 -12.28 -26.63
CA GLY A 171 -7.12 -12.21 -27.94
C GLY A 171 -8.17 -11.08 -28.02
N SER A 172 -8.93 -10.88 -26.96
CA SER A 172 -9.83 -9.74 -26.69
C SER A 172 -9.68 -9.30 -25.23
N PHE A 173 -10.22 -8.13 -24.88
CA PHE A 173 -10.33 -7.72 -23.47
C PHE A 173 -11.17 -8.73 -22.68
N ILE A 174 -10.66 -9.16 -21.54
CA ILE A 174 -11.36 -9.98 -20.55
C ILE A 174 -11.09 -9.35 -19.19
N ASP A 175 -12.13 -9.25 -18.37
CA ASP A 175 -12.05 -8.81 -16.98
C ASP A 175 -12.44 -9.99 -16.08
N PRO A 176 -11.46 -10.82 -15.65
CA PRO A 176 -11.75 -12.01 -14.88
C PRO A 176 -12.14 -11.65 -13.44
N PRO A 177 -12.99 -12.45 -12.77
CA PRO A 177 -13.35 -12.16 -11.38
C PRO A 177 -12.17 -12.28 -10.42
N GLY A 178 -12.04 -11.28 -9.56
CA GLY A 178 -11.19 -11.35 -8.38
C GLY A 178 -11.58 -12.49 -7.46
N SER A 179 -10.62 -12.98 -6.68
CA SER A 179 -10.82 -14.14 -5.79
C SER A 179 -9.81 -14.19 -4.65
N VAL A 180 -9.97 -15.15 -3.75
CA VAL A 180 -9.02 -15.42 -2.66
C VAL A 180 -8.68 -16.89 -2.65
N SER A 181 -7.39 -17.22 -2.81
CA SER A 181 -6.89 -18.59 -2.69
C SER A 181 -6.42 -18.88 -1.28
N ILE A 182 -6.69 -20.08 -0.77
CA ILE A 182 -6.13 -20.58 0.49
C ILE A 182 -5.33 -21.84 0.18
N LEU A 183 -4.01 -21.75 0.28
CA LEU A 183 -3.11 -22.90 0.19
C LEU A 183 -2.98 -23.55 1.57
N LEU A 184 -3.12 -24.86 1.60
CA LEU A 184 -2.98 -25.70 2.78
C LEU A 184 -1.64 -26.40 2.71
N ARG A 185 -0.81 -26.20 3.74
CA ARG A 185 0.43 -26.94 3.89
C ARG A 185 0.12 -28.44 3.95
N ASN A 186 0.85 -29.22 3.16
CA ASN A 186 0.74 -30.67 3.15
C ASN A 186 2.16 -31.27 3.21
N ASP A 187 2.58 -31.71 4.39
CA ASP A 187 3.94 -32.26 4.58
C ASP A 187 4.14 -33.64 3.92
N LEU A 188 3.08 -34.24 3.34
CA LEU A 188 3.09 -35.60 2.77
C LEU A 188 2.70 -35.64 1.28
N GLY A 189 2.51 -34.50 0.61
CA GLY A 189 2.10 -34.44 -0.80
C GLY A 189 2.05 -33.01 -1.36
N SER A 190 1.43 -32.80 -2.52
CA SER A 190 1.20 -31.45 -3.05
C SER A 190 0.28 -30.66 -2.11
N PRO A 191 0.56 -29.37 -1.86
CA PRO A 191 -0.40 -28.46 -1.22
C PRO A 191 -1.79 -28.59 -1.84
N ALA A 192 -2.81 -28.59 -0.99
CA ALA A 192 -4.18 -28.45 -1.46
C ALA A 192 -4.52 -26.97 -1.51
N HIS A 193 -5.24 -26.50 -2.53
CA HIS A 193 -5.71 -25.13 -2.59
C HIS A 193 -7.23 -25.07 -2.73
N VAL A 194 -7.80 -24.02 -2.17
CA VAL A 194 -9.21 -23.66 -2.36
C VAL A 194 -9.27 -22.25 -2.90
N ASN A 195 -9.94 -22.06 -4.03
CA ASN A 195 -10.18 -20.73 -4.60
C ASN A 195 -11.61 -20.26 -4.24
N ILE A 196 -11.71 -19.07 -3.65
CA ILE A 196 -12.95 -18.48 -3.13
C ILE A 196 -13.28 -17.28 -4.00
N GLY A 197 -14.31 -17.41 -4.84
CA GLY A 197 -14.83 -16.30 -5.66
C GLY A 197 -15.92 -15.47 -4.96
N PHE A 198 -16.11 -14.24 -5.39
CA PHE A 198 -17.13 -13.34 -4.83
C PHE A 198 -18.54 -13.53 -5.40
N GLN A 199 -18.68 -14.20 -6.55
CA GLN A 199 -19.98 -14.33 -7.24
C GLN A 199 -21.07 -14.91 -6.35
N SER A 200 -20.86 -16.09 -5.77
CA SER A 200 -21.88 -16.76 -4.94
C SER A 200 -22.30 -15.96 -3.70
N PHE A 201 -21.42 -15.07 -3.21
CA PHE A 201 -21.69 -14.19 -2.08
C PHE A 201 -22.47 -12.94 -2.49
N LEU A 202 -22.18 -12.39 -3.68
CA LEU A 202 -22.75 -11.14 -4.18
C LEU A 202 -24.02 -11.33 -5.01
N GLU A 203 -24.26 -12.50 -5.58
CA GLU A 203 -25.40 -12.76 -6.45
C GLU A 203 -26.73 -12.39 -5.75
N ASN A 204 -27.47 -11.44 -6.31
CA ASN A 204 -28.69 -10.84 -5.75
C ASN A 204 -28.48 -9.90 -4.53
N ARG A 205 -27.25 -9.49 -4.23
CA ARG A 205 -26.87 -8.59 -3.13
C ARG A 205 -26.04 -7.38 -3.60
N GLU A 206 -25.88 -7.19 -4.90
CA GLU A 206 -25.05 -6.15 -5.51
C GLU A 206 -25.59 -4.75 -5.15
N THR A 207 -26.92 -4.57 -5.15
CA THR A 207 -27.54 -3.30 -4.75
C THR A 207 -27.40 -3.05 -3.25
N GLU A 208 -27.46 -4.10 -2.41
CA GLU A 208 -27.22 -4.02 -0.97
C GLU A 208 -25.82 -3.46 -0.71
N TYR A 209 -24.79 -4.07 -1.31
CA TYR A 209 -23.40 -3.67 -1.07
C TYR A 209 -23.02 -2.33 -1.68
N GLN A 210 -23.57 -1.98 -2.85
CA GLN A 210 -23.43 -0.62 -3.39
C GLN A 210 -24.04 0.42 -2.44
N SER A 211 -25.20 0.15 -1.84
CA SER A 211 -25.81 1.05 -0.86
C SER A 211 -25.01 1.18 0.45
N ARG A 212 -24.16 0.19 0.75
CA ARG A 212 -23.20 0.17 1.87
C ARG A 212 -21.84 0.77 1.51
N GLY A 213 -21.69 1.33 0.31
CA GLY A 213 -20.49 2.06 -0.12
C GLY A 213 -19.40 1.21 -0.78
N VAL A 214 -19.66 -0.06 -1.11
CA VAL A 214 -18.75 -0.85 -1.96
C VAL A 214 -18.92 -0.41 -3.41
N ARG A 215 -17.84 0.07 -4.04
CA ARG A 215 -17.92 0.61 -5.41
C ARG A 215 -17.89 -0.50 -6.45
N TRP A 216 -18.79 -0.38 -7.43
CA TRP A 216 -18.74 -1.09 -8.71
C TRP A 216 -18.35 -0.07 -9.79
N VAL A 217 -17.09 -0.13 -10.20
CA VAL A 217 -16.37 0.89 -10.94
C VAL A 217 -16.53 0.71 -12.44
N TYR A 218 -16.05 -0.39 -13.00
CA TYR A 218 -16.22 -0.71 -14.41
C TYR A 218 -17.48 -1.56 -14.61
N LYS A 219 -18.34 -1.18 -15.57
CA LYS A 219 -19.62 -1.88 -15.83
C LYS A 219 -19.67 -2.53 -17.21
N GLY A 220 -18.52 -2.65 -17.86
CA GLY A 220 -18.38 -3.16 -19.22
C GLY A 220 -18.48 -2.07 -20.29
N ASP A 221 -18.11 -2.44 -21.51
CA ASP A 221 -18.40 -1.70 -22.74
C ASP A 221 -19.49 -2.44 -23.52
N HIS A 222 -20.74 -2.08 -23.28
CA HIS A 222 -21.88 -2.70 -23.95
C HIS A 222 -21.89 -2.46 -25.47
N THR A 223 -21.19 -1.43 -25.98
CA THR A 223 -21.06 -1.21 -27.42
C THR A 223 -20.13 -2.22 -28.08
N ALA A 224 -19.16 -2.72 -27.31
CA ALA A 224 -18.25 -3.81 -27.68
C ALA A 224 -18.76 -5.19 -27.22
N GLY A 225 -19.95 -5.27 -26.62
CA GLY A 225 -20.51 -6.52 -26.08
C GLY A 225 -19.83 -7.03 -24.81
N ILE A 226 -19.03 -6.18 -24.15
CA ILE A 226 -18.36 -6.49 -22.88
C ILE A 226 -19.36 -6.27 -21.75
N VAL A 227 -19.56 -7.30 -20.95
CA VAL A 227 -20.34 -7.27 -19.71
C VAL A 227 -19.37 -7.53 -18.58
N ASN A 228 -19.40 -6.67 -17.57
CA ASN A 228 -18.70 -6.86 -16.30
C ASN A 228 -19.79 -6.84 -15.22
N ASN A 229 -19.76 -7.81 -14.29
CA ASN A 229 -20.59 -7.84 -13.09
C ASN A 229 -19.79 -7.32 -11.89
N MET A 230 -20.48 -7.02 -10.77
CA MET A 230 -19.80 -6.50 -9.58
C MET A 230 -18.67 -7.41 -9.06
N TRP A 231 -18.80 -8.74 -9.15
CA TRP A 231 -17.73 -9.68 -8.76
C TRP A 231 -16.60 -9.77 -9.79
N ASP A 232 -16.82 -9.35 -11.03
CA ASP A 232 -15.77 -9.22 -12.05
C ASP A 232 -14.93 -7.96 -11.77
N ASP A 233 -15.54 -6.92 -11.18
CA ASP A 233 -14.90 -5.64 -10.87
C ASP A 233 -14.24 -5.55 -9.48
N LEU A 234 -14.52 -6.51 -8.57
CA LEU A 234 -13.84 -6.56 -7.28
C LEU A 234 -12.39 -7.00 -7.46
N GLU A 235 -11.44 -6.16 -7.03
CA GLU A 235 -10.00 -6.36 -7.22
C GLU A 235 -9.27 -6.51 -5.86
N PRO A 236 -9.15 -7.75 -5.33
CA PRO A 236 -8.35 -8.05 -4.13
C PRO A 236 -6.87 -7.70 -4.27
N ASP A 237 -6.28 -7.02 -3.29
CA ASP A 237 -4.87 -6.60 -3.35
C ASP A 237 -4.02 -7.11 -2.17
N GLN A 238 -4.24 -6.63 -0.94
CA GLN A 238 -3.45 -7.01 0.24
C GLN A 238 -4.24 -7.82 1.26
N VAL A 239 -3.53 -8.66 2.04
CA VAL A 239 -4.13 -9.59 3.01
C VAL A 239 -3.53 -9.39 4.39
N THR A 240 -4.38 -9.40 5.42
CA THR A 240 -3.92 -9.53 6.81
C THR A 240 -4.81 -10.52 7.58
N ILE A 241 -4.25 -11.21 8.57
CA ILE A 241 -4.94 -12.29 9.31
C ILE A 241 -5.33 -11.80 10.69
N SER A 242 -6.60 -12.03 11.07
CA SER A 242 -7.08 -11.74 12.42
C SER A 242 -6.27 -12.47 13.49
N ASN A 243 -6.10 -11.86 14.65
CA ASN A 243 -5.37 -12.40 15.79
C ASN A 243 -5.88 -13.79 16.25
N ASP A 244 -7.19 -14.05 16.16
CA ASP A 244 -7.77 -15.36 16.48
C ASP A 244 -7.60 -16.41 15.36
N GLN A 245 -6.94 -16.06 14.26
CA GLN A 245 -6.62 -16.91 13.11
C GLN A 245 -7.84 -17.45 12.35
N ARG A 246 -9.02 -16.84 12.54
CA ARG A 246 -10.26 -17.30 11.87
C ARG A 246 -10.55 -16.55 10.59
N PHE A 247 -10.18 -15.28 10.52
CA PHE A 247 -10.51 -14.41 9.40
C PHE A 247 -9.27 -13.88 8.69
N ALA A 248 -9.35 -13.81 7.37
CA ALA A 248 -8.48 -12.96 6.57
C ALA A 248 -9.27 -11.70 6.19
N TYR A 249 -8.64 -10.55 6.33
CA TYR A 249 -9.11 -9.29 5.79
C TYR A 249 -8.35 -9.01 4.51
N VAL A 250 -9.08 -8.64 3.46
CA VAL A 250 -8.53 -8.43 2.12
C VAL A 250 -8.93 -7.05 1.63
N SER A 251 -7.95 -6.21 1.25
CA SER A 251 -8.24 -4.89 0.71
C SER A 251 -8.76 -4.97 -0.73
N LEU A 252 -9.65 -4.03 -1.08
CA LEU A 252 -10.23 -3.84 -2.40
C LEU A 252 -10.12 -2.35 -2.76
N PRO A 253 -8.91 -1.84 -3.10
CA PRO A 253 -8.63 -0.41 -3.17
C PRO A 253 -9.49 0.34 -4.20
N GLU A 254 -9.67 -0.21 -5.40
CA GLU A 254 -10.52 0.32 -6.46
C GLU A 254 -11.97 0.37 -6.01
N ASN A 255 -12.40 -0.61 -5.21
CA ASN A 255 -13.77 -0.69 -4.71
C ASN A 255 -13.99 0.11 -3.41
N ASN A 256 -12.94 0.74 -2.86
CA ASN A 256 -12.94 1.44 -1.56
C ASN A 256 -13.53 0.57 -0.43
N ALA A 257 -13.11 -0.69 -0.38
CA ALA A 257 -13.71 -1.69 0.50
C ALA A 257 -12.66 -2.64 1.12
N ILE A 258 -13.11 -3.40 2.12
CA ILE A 258 -12.39 -4.55 2.70
C ILE A 258 -13.34 -5.74 2.71
N ALA A 259 -12.86 -6.91 2.26
CA ALA A 259 -13.54 -8.18 2.42
C ALA A 259 -13.07 -8.91 3.69
N ARG A 260 -13.99 -9.60 4.36
CA ARG A 260 -13.66 -10.57 5.42
C ARG A 260 -13.93 -11.98 4.92
N ILE A 261 -12.90 -12.81 4.94
CA ILE A 261 -12.92 -14.20 4.49
C ILE A 261 -12.80 -15.11 5.72
N ASP A 262 -13.68 -16.11 5.85
CA ASP A 262 -13.50 -17.16 6.85
C ASP A 262 -12.54 -18.24 6.32
N ILE A 263 -11.38 -18.33 6.96
CA ILE A 263 -10.24 -19.17 6.53
C ILE A 263 -10.54 -20.67 6.74
N ASN A 264 -11.52 -20.99 7.59
CA ASN A 264 -11.88 -22.38 7.92
C ASN A 264 -13.12 -22.84 7.17
N ALA A 265 -14.09 -21.94 6.95
CA ALA A 265 -15.26 -22.22 6.14
C ALA A 265 -15.03 -22.04 4.63
N TYR A 266 -13.89 -21.47 4.23
CA TYR A 266 -13.53 -21.18 2.84
C TYR A 266 -14.60 -20.35 2.11
N SER A 267 -15.04 -19.26 2.75
CA SER A 267 -16.13 -18.42 2.23
C SER A 267 -15.92 -16.94 2.50
N VAL A 268 -16.45 -16.11 1.60
CA VAL A 268 -16.62 -14.68 1.86
C VAL A 268 -17.70 -14.51 2.93
N ASN A 269 -17.35 -13.84 4.03
CA ASN A 269 -18.23 -13.62 5.16
C ASN A 269 -18.94 -12.27 5.09
N GLU A 270 -18.22 -11.22 4.69
CA GLU A 270 -18.74 -9.85 4.64
C GLU A 270 -17.91 -8.95 3.73
N LEU A 271 -18.52 -7.91 3.14
CA LEU A 271 -17.83 -6.79 2.49
C LEU A 271 -18.17 -5.48 3.22
N PHE A 272 -17.15 -4.64 3.41
CA PHE A 272 -17.26 -3.38 4.12
C PHE A 272 -16.83 -2.23 3.22
N GLY A 273 -17.76 -1.36 2.84
CA GLY A 273 -17.42 -0.08 2.21
C GLY A 273 -16.86 0.89 3.24
N LEU A 274 -15.81 1.61 2.89
CA LEU A 274 -15.05 2.44 3.85
C LEU A 274 -15.59 3.87 3.97
N GLY A 275 -16.57 4.24 3.16
CA GLY A 275 -17.12 5.59 3.13
C GLY A 275 -16.12 6.62 2.60
N LEU A 276 -16.32 7.88 3.00
CA LEU A 276 -15.54 9.02 2.50
C LEU A 276 -14.97 9.84 3.67
N LYS A 277 -13.74 10.31 3.50
CA LYS A 277 -13.11 11.33 4.34
C LYS A 277 -13.63 12.71 3.96
N ASN A 278 -13.98 13.53 4.95
CA ASN A 278 -14.35 14.92 4.75
C ASN A 278 -13.14 15.84 5.00
N TRP A 279 -12.73 16.62 4.01
CA TRP A 279 -11.57 17.52 4.08
C TRP A 279 -11.88 18.91 4.63
N THR A 280 -13.14 19.23 4.94
CA THR A 280 -13.55 20.59 5.37
C THR A 280 -12.76 21.14 6.57
N LEU A 281 -12.34 20.26 7.49
CA LEU A 281 -11.60 20.64 8.70
C LEU A 281 -10.08 20.46 8.59
N PHE A 282 -9.59 19.97 7.45
CA PHE A 282 -8.19 19.63 7.21
C PHE A 282 -7.67 20.40 5.99
N ARG A 283 -6.36 20.43 5.82
CA ARG A 283 -5.74 21.12 4.69
C ARG A 283 -5.15 20.12 3.72
N THR A 284 -5.29 20.37 2.43
CA THR A 284 -4.64 19.57 1.40
C THR A 284 -4.17 20.44 0.24
N ASP A 285 -3.17 19.95 -0.49
CA ASP A 285 -2.75 20.53 -1.74
C ASP A 285 -3.37 19.73 -2.89
N GLY A 286 -4.11 20.41 -3.76
CA GLY A 286 -4.84 19.78 -4.86
C GLY A 286 -4.30 20.14 -6.25
N SER A 287 -3.13 20.78 -6.34
CA SER A 287 -2.57 21.28 -7.60
C SER A 287 -1.07 21.01 -7.70
N ASP A 288 -0.63 20.65 -8.90
CA ASP A 288 0.77 20.56 -9.31
C ASP A 288 1.25 21.83 -10.06
N GLN A 289 0.43 22.90 -10.12
CA GLN A 289 0.64 24.09 -10.97
C GLN A 289 0.62 25.43 -10.22
N ASP A 290 0.82 25.44 -8.91
CA ASP A 290 0.91 26.62 -8.05
C ASP A 290 2.32 26.90 -7.50
N GLY A 291 3.30 26.03 -7.83
CA GLY A 291 4.73 26.29 -7.64
C GLY A 291 5.34 25.64 -6.40
N GLY A 292 4.60 24.78 -5.72
CA GLY A 292 4.95 24.07 -4.50
C GLY A 292 3.80 24.10 -3.49
N ALA A 293 4.07 23.51 -2.32
CA ALA A 293 3.08 23.29 -1.27
C ALA A 293 2.12 24.46 -0.98
N ASN A 294 0.83 24.20 -1.15
CA ASN A 294 -0.28 25.11 -0.95
C ASN A 294 -1.45 24.42 -0.23
N LEU A 295 -1.21 24.05 1.03
CA LEU A 295 -2.19 23.36 1.88
C LEU A 295 -3.35 24.28 2.27
N LEU A 296 -4.52 24.03 1.68
CA LEU A 296 -5.73 24.84 1.87
C LEU A 296 -6.92 24.00 2.34
N HIS A 297 -7.89 24.66 3.00
CA HIS A 297 -9.15 24.03 3.37
C HIS A 297 -10.11 24.02 2.19
N TYR A 298 -10.59 22.84 1.84
CA TYR A 298 -11.58 22.65 0.78
C TYR A 298 -12.76 21.82 1.29
N PRO A 299 -14.01 22.23 1.01
CA PRO A 299 -15.20 21.45 1.34
C PRO A 299 -15.41 20.34 0.31
N ILE A 300 -14.47 19.39 0.28
CA ILE A 300 -14.45 18.23 -0.62
C ILE A 300 -14.34 16.93 0.18
N TYR A 301 -14.53 15.81 -0.50
CA TYR A 301 -14.39 14.48 0.05
C TYR A 301 -13.25 13.71 -0.63
N ALA A 302 -12.79 12.63 0.00
CA ALA A 302 -11.89 11.67 -0.63
C ALA A 302 -12.24 10.24 -0.21
N MET A 303 -11.96 9.28 -1.09
CA MET A 303 -12.13 7.85 -0.81
C MET A 303 -10.89 7.29 -0.09
N TYR A 304 -11.06 6.33 0.82
CA TYR A 304 -9.93 5.73 1.56
C TYR A 304 -9.04 4.85 0.67
N GLN A 305 -9.61 3.89 -0.06
CA GLN A 305 -8.91 3.09 -1.08
C GLN A 305 -7.57 2.51 -0.60
N PRO A 306 -7.62 1.54 0.33
CA PRO A 306 -6.43 1.04 0.99
C PRO A 306 -5.62 0.09 0.10
N THR A 307 -4.36 0.41 -0.16
CA THR A 307 -3.43 -0.45 -0.93
C THR A 307 -2.52 -1.28 -0.04
N ASP A 308 -2.50 -1.01 1.26
CA ASP A 308 -1.86 -1.86 2.25
C ASP A 308 -2.67 -1.90 3.54
N ILE A 309 -2.70 -3.06 4.20
CA ILE A 309 -3.45 -3.30 5.43
C ILE A 309 -2.69 -4.23 6.39
N ALA A 310 -2.81 -3.94 7.69
CA ALA A 310 -2.23 -4.77 8.74
C ALA A 310 -3.16 -4.84 9.95
N THR A 311 -3.25 -5.99 10.61
CA THR A 311 -3.90 -6.08 11.92
C THR A 311 -3.03 -5.49 13.02
N ALA A 312 -3.62 -4.73 13.93
CA ALA A 312 -2.97 -4.21 15.11
C ALA A 312 -3.81 -4.47 16.37
N ILE A 313 -3.15 -4.78 17.48
CA ILE A 313 -3.79 -4.81 18.80
C ILE A 313 -3.40 -3.56 19.57
N LEU A 314 -4.37 -2.68 19.81
CA LEU A 314 -4.18 -1.46 20.58
C LEU A 314 -5.09 -1.52 21.81
N ASN A 315 -4.47 -1.49 23.00
CA ASN A 315 -5.17 -1.57 24.29
C ASN A 315 -6.13 -2.78 24.39
N GLY A 316 -5.72 -3.92 23.84
CA GLY A 316 -6.50 -5.17 23.85
C GLY A 316 -7.66 -5.21 22.86
N GLN A 317 -7.82 -4.18 22.02
CA GLN A 317 -8.78 -4.17 20.91
C GLN A 317 -8.06 -4.38 19.59
N GLU A 318 -8.67 -5.13 18.69
CA GLU A 318 -8.14 -5.44 17.37
C GLU A 318 -8.64 -4.43 16.34
N TYR A 319 -7.72 -3.94 15.53
CA TYR A 319 -7.97 -3.00 14.45
C TYR A 319 -7.33 -3.50 13.16
N ILE A 320 -7.89 -3.07 12.03
CA ILE A 320 -7.18 -3.06 10.75
C ILE A 320 -6.62 -1.65 10.59
N VAL A 321 -5.32 -1.55 10.40
CA VAL A 321 -4.66 -0.33 9.99
C VAL A 321 -4.57 -0.34 8.46
N SER A 322 -4.81 0.79 7.79
CA SER A 322 -4.75 0.88 6.33
C SER A 322 -3.93 2.06 5.84
N ALA A 323 -3.18 1.89 4.74
CA ALA A 323 -2.53 2.96 3.98
C ALA A 323 -3.40 3.36 2.78
N ASN A 324 -3.84 4.61 2.75
CA ASN A 324 -4.92 5.08 1.88
C ASN A 324 -4.39 5.83 0.64
N GLN A 325 -3.79 5.09 -0.28
CA GLN A 325 -3.13 5.61 -1.48
C GLN A 325 -4.08 6.30 -2.48
N GLY A 326 -5.26 5.69 -2.68
CA GLY A 326 -6.10 6.02 -3.83
C GLY A 326 -5.66 5.28 -5.08
N VAL A 327 -6.42 4.27 -5.51
CA VAL A 327 -6.17 3.60 -6.79
C VAL A 327 -7.24 3.98 -7.79
N ILE A 328 -6.83 4.24 -9.03
CA ILE A 328 -7.71 4.66 -10.11
C ILE A 328 -7.81 3.49 -11.09
N LYS A 329 -9.03 2.96 -11.28
CA LYS A 329 -9.25 1.90 -12.26
C LYS A 329 -9.15 2.44 -13.69
N ARG A 330 -8.22 1.88 -14.46
CA ARG A 330 -7.99 2.26 -15.86
C ARG A 330 -7.73 1.03 -16.71
N TYR A 331 -8.29 1.05 -17.91
CA TYR A 331 -8.01 0.06 -18.95
C TYR A 331 -7.69 0.80 -20.26
N ALA A 332 -6.53 0.53 -20.82
CA ALA A 332 -6.04 1.14 -22.04
C ALA A 332 -6.34 0.26 -23.28
N ALA A 333 -6.10 0.81 -24.47
CA ALA A 333 -6.16 0.02 -25.70
C ALA A 333 -5.17 -1.16 -25.70
N ALA A 334 -4.04 -1.04 -24.99
CA ALA A 334 -3.08 -2.11 -24.80
C ALA A 334 -3.64 -3.30 -24.02
N ASP A 335 -4.67 -3.07 -23.20
CA ASP A 335 -5.38 -4.12 -22.45
C ASP A 335 -6.43 -4.83 -23.34
N GLY A 336 -6.58 -4.43 -24.60
CA GLY A 336 -7.52 -5.04 -25.55
C GLY A 336 -8.87 -4.35 -25.65
N LEU A 337 -9.06 -3.22 -24.96
CA LEU A 337 -10.27 -2.41 -25.11
C LEU A 337 -10.22 -1.61 -26.41
N THR A 338 -11.36 -1.55 -27.12
CA THR A 338 -11.51 -0.65 -28.28
C THR A 338 -11.57 0.82 -27.83
N ASN A 339 -12.27 1.07 -26.71
CA ASN A 339 -12.35 2.38 -26.07
C ASN A 339 -11.70 2.28 -24.69
N SER A 340 -10.66 3.06 -24.44
CA SER A 340 -10.03 3.08 -23.12
C SER A 340 -11.04 3.51 -22.05
N PHE A 341 -10.94 2.89 -20.87
CA PHE A 341 -11.67 3.28 -19.68
C PHE A 341 -10.74 4.02 -18.73
N ASP A 342 -11.17 5.19 -18.25
CA ASP A 342 -10.52 5.93 -17.18
C ASP A 342 -11.62 6.53 -16.30
N GLU A 343 -11.71 6.06 -15.06
CA GLU A 343 -12.74 6.55 -14.12
C GLU A 343 -12.46 7.97 -13.59
N SER A 344 -11.25 8.49 -13.80
CA SER A 344 -10.83 9.80 -13.29
C SER A 344 -11.09 10.93 -14.29
N LYS A 345 -11.49 12.08 -13.76
CA LYS A 345 -11.57 13.34 -14.48
C LYS A 345 -10.91 14.45 -13.68
N ARG A 346 -10.41 15.46 -14.39
CA ARG A 346 -9.87 16.67 -13.78
C ARG A 346 -11.03 17.57 -13.36
N ALA A 347 -11.04 18.10 -12.14
CA ALA A 347 -12.16 18.90 -11.64
C ALA A 347 -12.49 20.09 -12.55
N ARG A 348 -11.48 20.73 -13.17
CA ARG A 348 -11.71 21.82 -14.13
C ARG A 348 -12.47 21.36 -15.37
N GLN A 349 -12.25 20.14 -15.84
CA GLN A 349 -12.98 19.60 -17.00
C GLN A 349 -14.47 19.51 -16.67
N ILE A 350 -14.80 18.90 -15.52
CA ILE A 350 -16.19 18.82 -15.01
C ILE A 350 -16.80 20.22 -14.83
N SER A 351 -16.02 21.19 -14.35
CA SER A 351 -16.50 22.58 -14.23
C SER A 351 -16.78 23.24 -15.58
N LEU A 352 -15.95 23.00 -16.60
CA LEU A 352 -16.15 23.53 -17.95
C LEU A 352 -17.35 22.89 -18.65
N ASP A 353 -17.60 21.61 -18.38
CA ASP A 353 -18.73 20.86 -18.90
C ASP A 353 -20.06 21.24 -18.21
N GLY A 354 -20.00 22.02 -17.12
CA GLY A 354 -21.17 22.49 -16.38
C GLY A 354 -21.90 21.37 -15.62
N ASP A 355 -21.17 20.30 -15.28
CA ASP A 355 -21.73 19.10 -14.65
C ASP A 355 -21.67 19.13 -13.11
N PHE A 356 -21.08 20.17 -12.52
CA PHE A 356 -21.20 20.42 -11.09
C PHE A 356 -22.54 21.07 -10.73
N ASP A 357 -23.17 20.58 -9.65
CA ASP A 357 -24.25 21.28 -8.96
C ASP A 357 -23.66 22.25 -7.92
N GLN A 358 -23.42 23.48 -8.36
CA GLN A 358 -22.79 24.51 -7.55
C GLN A 358 -23.78 25.31 -6.70
N SER A 359 -25.07 24.94 -6.69
CA SER A 359 -26.15 25.76 -6.10
C SER A 359 -26.00 25.99 -4.60
N SER A 360 -25.39 25.04 -3.88
CA SER A 360 -25.13 25.10 -2.44
C SER A 360 -23.66 25.30 -2.08
N TRP A 361 -22.78 25.50 -3.06
CA TRP A 361 -21.35 25.62 -2.82
C TRP A 361 -20.96 27.01 -2.30
N PRO A 362 -19.96 27.11 -1.40
CA PRO A 362 -19.33 28.39 -1.15
C PRO A 362 -18.59 28.85 -2.42
N ALA A 363 -18.59 30.16 -2.67
CA ALA A 363 -17.94 30.75 -3.86
C ALA A 363 -16.46 30.37 -4.01
N THR A 364 -15.79 30.09 -2.88
CA THR A 364 -14.41 29.61 -2.84
C THR A 364 -14.24 28.25 -3.52
N LEU A 365 -15.16 27.29 -3.32
CA LEU A 365 -15.08 25.99 -3.97
C LEU A 365 -15.30 26.10 -5.49
N THR A 366 -16.29 26.89 -5.93
CA THR A 366 -16.53 27.15 -7.36
C THR A 366 -15.29 27.72 -8.05
N THR A 367 -14.60 28.65 -7.40
CA THR A 367 -13.35 29.22 -7.92
C THR A 367 -12.23 28.18 -7.92
N ALA A 368 -12.11 27.38 -6.86
CA ALA A 368 -11.08 26.38 -6.72
C ALA A 368 -11.13 25.29 -7.79
N VAL A 369 -12.30 24.70 -8.06
CA VAL A 369 -12.44 23.67 -9.10
C VAL A 369 -12.21 24.20 -10.52
N SER A 370 -12.27 25.52 -10.71
CA SER A 370 -12.03 26.16 -12.01
C SER A 370 -10.56 26.55 -12.22
N SER A 371 -9.76 26.62 -11.15
CA SER A 371 -8.38 27.12 -11.17
C SER A 371 -7.37 25.98 -11.16
N ASN A 372 -6.47 25.94 -12.14
CA ASN A 372 -5.37 24.98 -12.15
C ASN A 372 -4.38 25.18 -10.98
N GLN A 373 -4.35 26.36 -10.36
CA GLN A 373 -3.52 26.66 -9.18
C GLN A 373 -4.19 26.24 -7.86
N GLN A 374 -5.34 25.56 -7.94
CA GLN A 374 -6.12 25.06 -6.81
C GLN A 374 -6.66 23.69 -7.23
N LEU A 375 -7.96 23.41 -7.02
CA LEU A 375 -8.52 22.08 -7.30
C LEU A 375 -8.75 21.76 -8.76
N GLY A 376 -8.58 22.70 -9.70
CA GLY A 376 -8.88 22.46 -11.11
C GLY A 376 -8.06 21.32 -11.74
N ARG A 377 -6.86 21.06 -11.19
CA ARG A 377 -6.05 19.91 -11.57
C ARG A 377 -6.41 18.64 -10.80
N LEU A 378 -7.00 18.70 -9.62
CA LEU A 378 -7.35 17.52 -8.83
C LEU A 378 -8.07 16.44 -9.66
N LEU A 379 -7.59 15.19 -9.60
CA LEU A 379 -8.33 14.02 -10.09
C LEU A 379 -9.48 13.70 -9.16
N ILE A 380 -10.68 13.66 -9.75
CA ILE A 380 -11.92 13.32 -9.07
C ILE A 380 -12.65 12.24 -9.85
N ARG A 381 -13.54 11.51 -9.17
CA ARG A 381 -14.41 10.53 -9.82
C ARG A 381 -15.67 11.20 -10.33
N GLU A 382 -15.96 11.06 -11.63
CA GLU A 382 -17.12 11.72 -12.22
C GLU A 382 -18.46 11.05 -11.88
N SER A 383 -18.45 9.79 -11.44
CA SER A 383 -19.67 9.05 -11.10
C SER A 383 -20.09 9.18 -9.63
N ASP A 384 -19.22 9.71 -8.77
CA ASP A 384 -19.49 9.87 -7.34
C ASP A 384 -20.07 11.25 -7.00
N GLY A 385 -20.72 11.33 -5.83
CA GLY A 385 -21.24 12.59 -5.31
C GLY A 385 -22.34 13.22 -6.15
N ARG A 386 -22.98 12.48 -7.07
CA ARG A 386 -24.08 12.98 -7.90
C ARG A 386 -25.37 13.12 -7.11
N ASP A 387 -26.05 14.25 -7.27
CA ASP A 387 -27.39 14.45 -6.70
C ASP A 387 -28.39 13.51 -7.39
N PRO A 388 -29.24 12.78 -6.63
CA PRO A 388 -30.13 11.77 -7.21
C PRO A 388 -31.20 12.35 -8.13
N ILE A 389 -31.49 13.66 -8.05
CA ILE A 389 -32.50 14.33 -8.86
C ILE A 389 -31.84 15.01 -10.07
N THR A 390 -30.84 15.84 -9.85
CA THR A 390 -30.21 16.62 -10.94
C THR A 390 -29.22 15.78 -11.74
N GLN A 391 -28.76 14.66 -11.18
CA GLN A 391 -27.69 13.81 -11.70
C GLN A 391 -26.36 14.56 -11.89
N ARG A 392 -26.22 15.78 -11.37
CA ARG A 392 -24.98 16.57 -11.40
C ARG A 392 -24.13 16.30 -10.16
N ILE A 393 -22.82 16.46 -10.29
CA ILE A 393 -21.88 16.24 -9.19
C ILE A 393 -22.05 17.36 -8.16
N LYS A 394 -22.54 17.00 -6.98
CA LYS A 394 -22.72 17.89 -5.83
C LYS A 394 -21.54 17.83 -4.86
N ASP A 395 -21.01 16.62 -4.65
CA ASP A 395 -19.90 16.37 -3.73
C ASP A 395 -18.64 16.03 -4.52
N VAL A 396 -17.66 16.95 -4.54
CA VAL A 396 -16.37 16.74 -5.19
C VAL A 396 -15.61 15.66 -4.42
N THR A 397 -15.35 14.52 -5.08
CA THR A 397 -14.73 13.35 -4.43
C THR A 397 -13.40 13.01 -5.09
N ALA A 398 -12.31 13.20 -4.35
CA ALA A 398 -10.94 12.90 -4.76
C ALA A 398 -10.59 11.42 -4.56
N TYR A 399 -9.54 10.98 -5.24
CA TYR A 399 -8.93 9.67 -5.01
C TYR A 399 -7.95 9.73 -3.83
N GLY A 400 -7.94 8.67 -3.02
CA GLY A 400 -7.04 8.52 -1.88
C GLY A 400 -7.29 9.49 -0.73
N ALA A 401 -7.40 8.95 0.49
CA ALA A 401 -7.61 9.79 1.67
C ALA A 401 -6.29 10.45 2.15
N ARG A 402 -5.16 10.14 1.51
CA ARG A 402 -3.82 10.70 1.79
C ARG A 402 -3.41 10.51 3.25
N SER A 403 -3.83 9.39 3.84
CA SER A 403 -3.74 9.12 5.27
C SER A 403 -3.45 7.66 5.56
N ALA A 404 -3.20 7.36 6.83
CA ALA A 404 -3.42 6.04 7.38
C ALA A 404 -4.65 6.05 8.30
N SER A 405 -5.39 4.94 8.36
CA SER A 405 -6.61 4.81 9.17
C SER A 405 -6.59 3.59 10.06
N LEU A 406 -7.32 3.63 11.18
CA LEU A 406 -7.62 2.49 12.05
C LEU A 406 -9.12 2.17 11.98
N TRP A 407 -9.43 0.94 11.63
CA TRP A 407 -10.78 0.40 11.52
C TRP A 407 -11.02 -0.63 12.62
N GLN A 408 -12.05 -0.46 13.44
CA GLN A 408 -12.35 -1.40 14.51
C GLN A 408 -12.91 -2.70 13.93
N VAL A 409 -12.26 -3.84 14.15
CA VAL A 409 -12.58 -5.10 13.47
C VAL A 409 -14.02 -5.59 13.67
N GLN A 410 -14.63 -5.35 14.84
CA GLN A 410 -15.98 -5.85 15.11
C GLN A 410 -17.07 -5.17 14.27
N THR A 411 -16.88 -3.89 13.95
CA THR A 411 -17.88 -3.02 13.30
C THR A 411 -17.43 -2.51 11.94
N MET A 412 -16.12 -2.59 11.67
CA MET A 412 -15.41 -1.92 10.57
C MET A 412 -15.66 -0.41 10.54
N SER A 413 -15.93 0.19 11.70
CA SER A 413 -16.04 1.65 11.84
C SER A 413 -14.66 2.29 11.98
N LEU A 414 -14.48 3.46 11.36
CA LEU A 414 -13.28 4.27 11.51
C LEU A 414 -13.12 4.73 12.97
N ALA A 415 -12.03 4.32 13.61
CA ALA A 415 -11.66 4.70 14.97
C ALA A 415 -10.71 5.92 14.98
N TYR A 416 -9.81 6.00 14.00
CA TYR A 416 -8.84 7.09 13.85
C TYR A 416 -8.40 7.22 12.39
N ASP A 417 -8.08 8.44 11.96
CA ASP A 417 -7.44 8.74 10.69
C ASP A 417 -6.32 9.76 10.95
N THR A 418 -5.17 9.62 10.28
CA THR A 418 -4.08 10.60 10.39
C THR A 418 -4.41 11.94 9.76
N ALA A 419 -5.61 12.13 9.18
CA ALA A 419 -6.07 13.38 8.62
C ALA A 419 -5.07 13.97 7.61
N ASP A 420 -4.62 15.20 7.80
CA ASP A 420 -3.61 15.87 6.96
C ASP A 420 -2.18 15.77 7.52
N GLU A 421 -1.94 14.90 8.50
CA GLU A 421 -0.66 14.83 9.19
C GLU A 421 0.48 14.40 8.26
N LEU A 422 0.28 13.41 7.39
CA LEU A 422 1.34 12.94 6.48
C LEU A 422 1.84 14.08 5.60
N GLU A 423 0.91 14.74 4.91
CA GLU A 423 1.16 15.85 4.00
C GLU A 423 1.72 17.08 4.73
N THR A 424 1.16 17.43 5.90
CA THR A 424 1.62 18.56 6.72
C THR A 424 3.05 18.32 7.26
N LYS A 425 3.35 17.12 7.78
CA LYS A 425 4.65 16.82 8.38
C LYS A 425 5.76 16.71 7.33
N GLU A 426 5.44 16.15 6.16
CA GLU A 426 6.38 16.14 5.04
C GLU A 426 6.68 17.55 4.53
N ASN A 427 5.68 18.42 4.42
CA ASN A 427 5.93 19.82 4.06
C ASN A 427 6.80 20.55 5.10
N GLU A 428 6.51 20.36 6.39
CA GLU A 428 7.24 21.02 7.48
C GLU A 428 8.72 20.62 7.53
N LEU A 429 9.03 19.34 7.29
CA LEU A 429 10.37 18.78 7.54
C LEU A 429 11.15 18.46 6.25
N TYR A 430 10.46 18.18 5.15
CA TYR A 430 11.03 17.78 3.87
C TYR A 430 10.39 18.54 2.68
N PRO A 431 10.31 19.89 2.70
CA PRO A 431 9.60 20.67 1.67
C PRO A 431 10.18 20.51 0.26
N ASN A 432 11.45 20.13 0.15
CA ASN A 432 12.11 19.90 -1.13
C ASN A 432 11.61 18.66 -1.88
N THR A 433 10.84 17.79 -1.22
CA THR A 433 10.25 16.58 -1.80
C THR A 433 8.75 16.48 -1.52
N PHE A 434 8.14 17.57 -1.06
CA PHE A 434 6.70 17.65 -0.78
C PHE A 434 5.90 17.15 -1.98
N ASN A 435 5.02 16.15 -1.77
CA ASN A 435 4.20 15.51 -2.80
C ASN A 435 4.98 15.24 -4.11
N GLY A 436 6.25 14.87 -3.97
CA GLY A 436 7.17 14.77 -5.08
C GLY A 436 7.13 13.40 -5.75
N GLU A 437 7.71 13.35 -6.95
CA GLU A 437 7.83 12.13 -7.75
C GLU A 437 9.29 11.73 -8.00
N CYS A 438 9.51 10.44 -8.24
CA CYS A 438 10.76 9.87 -8.73
C CYS A 438 10.49 9.16 -10.07
N SER A 439 10.27 9.92 -11.13
CA SER A 439 9.93 9.38 -12.47
C SER A 439 10.91 9.78 -13.56
N ASN A 440 11.68 10.85 -13.35
CA ASN A 440 12.69 11.31 -14.31
C ASN A 440 14.09 11.36 -13.69
N GLY A 441 14.97 10.46 -14.14
CA GLY A 441 16.34 10.32 -13.66
C GLY A 441 17.22 11.56 -13.87
N ASN A 442 16.84 12.42 -14.83
CA ASN A 442 17.61 13.62 -15.22
C ASN A 442 17.13 14.89 -14.51
N GLN A 443 16.11 14.79 -13.65
CA GLN A 443 15.66 15.87 -12.79
C GLN A 443 16.02 15.54 -11.34
N SER A 444 16.20 16.58 -10.52
CA SER A 444 16.38 16.41 -9.08
C SER A 444 15.06 16.15 -8.37
N PRO A 445 15.08 15.59 -7.15
CA PRO A 445 13.89 15.52 -6.30
C PRO A 445 13.22 16.89 -6.13
N LEU A 446 14.03 17.96 -5.98
CA LEU A 446 13.54 19.34 -5.85
C LEU A 446 12.78 19.83 -7.09
N GLN A 447 13.19 19.42 -8.28
CA GLN A 447 12.52 19.79 -9.53
C GLN A 447 11.23 18.99 -9.78
N GLN A 448 11.10 17.84 -9.12
CA GLN A 448 9.93 16.97 -9.19
C GLN A 448 9.05 17.05 -7.93
N ARG A 449 9.30 18.02 -7.03
CA ARG A 449 8.37 18.30 -5.93
C ARG A 449 7.01 18.70 -6.50
N ASP A 450 5.96 18.42 -5.75
CA ASP A 450 4.58 18.85 -5.99
C ASP A 450 3.86 18.15 -7.17
N LEU A 451 4.54 17.25 -7.88
CA LEU A 451 3.99 16.54 -9.04
C LEU A 451 2.89 15.52 -8.71
N ARG A 452 2.62 15.26 -7.43
CA ARG A 452 1.55 14.36 -6.97
C ARG A 452 0.40 15.11 -6.26
N SER A 453 0.51 16.42 -6.06
CA SER A 453 -0.51 17.20 -5.33
C SER A 453 -1.87 17.18 -6.03
N ASP A 454 -1.91 17.14 -7.36
CA ASP A 454 -3.14 17.05 -8.14
C ASP A 454 -3.79 15.65 -8.17
N ASP A 455 -3.18 14.64 -7.56
CA ASP A 455 -3.76 13.30 -7.48
C ASP A 455 -3.65 12.65 -6.10
N HIS A 456 -2.50 12.11 -5.70
CA HIS A 456 -2.36 11.24 -4.53
C HIS A 456 -1.61 11.86 -3.35
N GLY A 457 -1.08 13.08 -3.52
CA GLY A 457 -0.38 13.84 -2.49
C GLY A 457 0.85 13.11 -1.95
N PRO A 458 0.94 12.84 -0.62
CA PRO A 458 2.04 12.06 -0.06
C PRO A 458 1.99 10.60 -0.52
N GLU A 459 0.81 10.08 -0.87
CA GLU A 459 0.60 8.73 -1.39
C GLU A 459 1.17 7.63 -0.47
N PRO A 460 0.53 7.39 0.69
CA PRO A 460 0.92 6.29 1.58
C PRO A 460 0.61 4.94 0.93
N THR A 461 1.64 4.11 0.80
CA THR A 461 1.67 2.90 -0.03
C THR A 461 2.13 1.66 0.72
N ALA A 462 2.72 1.85 1.90
CA ALA A 462 3.30 0.77 2.68
C ALA A 462 3.00 0.97 4.18
N LEU A 463 2.79 -0.13 4.88
CA LEU A 463 2.37 -0.15 6.26
C LEU A 463 2.99 -1.33 7.02
N ALA A 464 3.48 -1.07 8.22
CA ALA A 464 3.82 -2.14 9.15
C ALA A 464 3.40 -1.83 10.58
N VAL A 465 3.09 -2.89 11.32
CA VAL A 465 2.77 -2.82 12.73
C VAL A 465 3.79 -3.66 13.50
N GLY A 466 4.29 -3.14 14.61
CA GLY A 466 5.20 -3.87 15.48
C GLY A 466 5.17 -3.34 16.91
N MET A 467 6.14 -3.76 17.72
CA MET A 467 6.16 -3.43 19.14
C MET A 467 7.54 -2.90 19.58
N SER A 468 7.54 -1.84 20.39
CA SER A 468 8.68 -1.41 21.18
C SER A 468 8.40 -1.66 22.66
N GLY A 469 8.88 -2.79 23.17
CA GLY A 469 8.45 -3.30 24.47
C GLY A 469 6.95 -3.61 24.43
N THR A 470 6.16 -2.89 25.22
CA THR A 470 4.69 -3.02 25.23
C THR A 470 3.98 -1.94 24.40
N THR A 471 4.72 -1.01 23.80
CA THR A 471 4.17 0.10 23.05
C THR A 471 4.00 -0.28 21.58
N PRO A 472 2.77 -0.27 21.03
CA PRO A 472 2.54 -0.49 19.62
C PRO A 472 3.18 0.60 18.76
N LEU A 473 3.78 0.17 17.66
CA LEU A 473 4.30 1.03 16.60
C LEU A 473 3.50 0.80 15.33
N ILE A 474 3.16 1.89 14.66
CA ILE A 474 2.62 1.88 13.30
C ILE A 474 3.59 2.67 12.44
N VAL A 475 4.07 2.04 11.37
CA VAL A 475 5.02 2.60 10.41
C VAL A 475 4.29 2.79 9.10
N VAL A 476 4.31 4.00 8.54
CA VAL A 476 3.68 4.31 7.25
C VAL A 476 4.75 4.82 6.28
N GLY A 477 4.96 4.11 5.19
CA GLY A 477 5.82 4.52 4.08
C GLY A 477 5.03 5.27 3.01
N THR A 478 5.62 6.34 2.50
CA THR A 478 5.00 7.17 1.44
C THR A 478 5.85 7.20 0.19
N ARG A 479 5.22 7.50 -0.96
CA ARG A 479 5.91 7.55 -2.25
C ARG A 479 7.07 8.54 -2.28
N THR A 480 6.99 9.62 -1.51
CA THR A 480 8.03 10.67 -1.43
C THR A 480 9.34 10.19 -0.78
N GLY A 481 9.33 8.96 -0.23
CA GLY A 481 10.43 8.33 0.49
C GLY A 481 10.42 8.62 1.98
N ALA A 482 9.31 9.13 2.52
CA ALA A 482 9.16 9.39 3.93
C ALA A 482 8.59 8.17 4.67
N ILE A 483 9.09 7.98 5.89
CA ILE A 483 8.66 6.93 6.83
C ILE A 483 8.14 7.64 8.07
N HIS A 484 6.82 7.56 8.28
CA HIS A 484 6.14 8.11 9.44
C HIS A 484 6.05 7.05 10.53
N LEU A 485 6.41 7.44 11.75
CA LEU A 485 6.23 6.62 12.94
C LEU A 485 5.08 7.17 13.77
N TYR A 486 4.17 6.29 14.10
CA TYR A 486 3.10 6.49 15.06
C TYR A 486 3.27 5.50 16.21
N SER A 487 2.93 5.93 17.41
CA SER A 487 2.83 5.02 18.55
C SER A 487 1.66 5.39 19.43
N ASP A 488 1.09 4.40 20.10
CA ASP A 488 0.03 4.63 21.06
C ASP A 488 0.52 4.38 22.49
N GLU A 489 0.40 5.40 23.33
CA GLU A 489 0.57 5.28 24.79
C GLU A 489 -0.76 5.46 25.55
N LEU A 490 -1.83 5.92 24.88
CA LEU A 490 -3.02 6.52 25.51
C LEU A 490 -4.38 6.35 24.76
N LEU A 491 -4.56 5.34 23.91
CA LEU A 491 -5.78 4.96 23.13
C LEU A 491 -5.89 5.47 21.70
N VAL A 492 -5.05 6.41 21.27
CA VAL A 492 -5.06 6.95 19.90
C VAL A 492 -3.61 7.09 19.44
N PRO A 493 -3.25 6.55 18.26
CA PRO A 493 -1.90 6.71 17.72
C PRO A 493 -1.51 8.18 17.66
N ARG A 494 -0.32 8.50 18.15
CA ARG A 494 0.28 9.83 18.04
C ARG A 494 1.46 9.78 17.10
N HIS A 495 1.51 10.72 16.17
CA HIS A 495 2.69 10.91 15.34
C HIS A 495 3.93 11.19 16.21
N GLN A 496 4.94 10.36 16.06
CA GLN A 496 6.21 10.42 16.78
C GLN A 496 7.26 11.20 15.98
N SER A 497 7.47 10.80 14.73
CA SER A 497 8.47 11.37 13.84
C SER A 497 8.17 11.01 12.39
N VAL A 498 8.68 11.82 11.46
CA VAL A 498 8.83 11.42 10.07
C VAL A 498 10.33 11.45 9.73
N HIS A 499 10.78 10.45 8.98
CA HIS A 499 12.15 10.33 8.53
C HIS A 499 12.19 10.15 7.01
N ARG A 500 13.13 10.84 6.35
CA ARG A 500 13.38 10.67 4.92
C ARG A 500 14.89 10.72 4.67
N GLU A 501 15.39 9.76 3.91
CA GLU A 501 16.76 9.72 3.41
C GLU A 501 16.88 10.30 2.00
N GLY A 502 18.11 10.65 1.63
CA GLY A 502 18.47 11.06 0.27
C GLY A 502 18.52 12.57 0.06
N GLN A 503 19.53 13.02 -0.69
CA GLN A 503 19.74 14.42 -1.04
C GLN A 503 18.74 14.89 -2.11
N THR A 504 18.60 16.19 -2.31
CA THR A 504 17.56 16.75 -3.20
C THR A 504 18.08 17.68 -4.30
N THR A 505 19.39 17.99 -4.29
CA THR A 505 19.96 19.06 -5.12
C THR A 505 20.58 18.58 -6.43
N GLN A 506 20.92 17.29 -6.53
CA GLN A 506 21.40 16.67 -7.76
C GLN A 506 20.29 15.85 -8.44
N THR A 507 20.49 15.48 -9.70
CA THR A 507 19.55 14.62 -10.43
C THR A 507 19.46 13.24 -9.79
N TRP A 508 18.31 12.58 -9.88
CA TRP A 508 18.15 11.22 -9.35
C TRP A 508 19.21 10.24 -9.85
N ASN A 509 19.64 10.34 -11.12
CA ASN A 509 20.72 9.51 -11.66
C ASN A 509 22.06 9.73 -10.94
N ALA A 510 22.41 10.99 -10.64
CA ALA A 510 23.63 11.32 -9.91
C ALA A 510 23.56 10.84 -8.46
N LEU A 511 22.42 11.10 -7.81
CA LEU A 511 22.16 10.66 -6.44
C LEU A 511 22.20 9.14 -6.30
N TYR A 512 21.55 8.42 -7.22
CA TYR A 512 21.55 6.97 -7.26
C TYR A 512 22.97 6.41 -7.40
N SER A 513 23.76 6.99 -8.32
CA SER A 513 25.16 6.59 -8.54
C SER A 513 26.06 6.84 -7.31
N ALA A 514 25.71 7.83 -6.49
CA ALA A 514 26.41 8.17 -5.25
C ALA A 514 25.87 7.43 -4.01
N ASN A 515 24.82 6.59 -4.15
CA ASN A 515 24.04 6.04 -3.02
C ASN A 515 23.45 7.11 -2.08
N GLU A 516 23.05 8.25 -2.65
CA GLU A 516 22.48 9.40 -1.97
C GLU A 516 21.01 9.65 -2.37
N ALA A 517 20.36 8.71 -3.06
CA ALA A 517 18.97 8.84 -3.49
C ALA A 517 17.95 8.59 -2.37
N GLY A 518 18.29 7.78 -1.36
CA GLY A 518 17.34 7.35 -0.32
C GLY A 518 16.32 6.33 -0.85
N ASP A 519 15.27 6.06 -0.08
CA ASP A 519 14.26 5.05 -0.40
C ASP A 519 13.11 5.67 -1.20
N ALA A 520 13.33 6.00 -2.47
CA ALA A 520 12.31 6.65 -3.29
C ALA A 520 11.22 5.65 -3.74
N ILE A 521 9.95 6.09 -3.68
CA ILE A 521 8.77 5.26 -3.95
C ILE A 521 8.78 4.02 -3.05
N ILE A 522 8.56 4.25 -1.74
CA ILE A 522 8.46 3.15 -0.78
C ILE A 522 7.26 2.29 -1.15
N THR A 523 7.47 1.01 -1.42
CA THR A 523 6.37 0.07 -1.74
C THR A 523 6.12 -0.95 -0.66
N ASP A 524 7.04 -1.05 0.30
CA ASP A 524 6.94 -1.99 1.39
C ASP A 524 7.82 -1.54 2.56
N VAL A 525 7.35 -1.76 3.79
CA VAL A 525 8.06 -1.52 5.04
C VAL A 525 7.77 -2.67 5.99
N GLY A 526 8.70 -2.96 6.91
CA GLY A 526 8.45 -3.96 7.95
C GLY A 526 9.15 -3.63 9.24
N VAL A 527 8.61 -4.16 10.34
CA VAL A 527 9.16 -4.01 11.68
C VAL A 527 9.77 -5.34 12.14
N ILE A 528 11.04 -5.32 12.54
CA ILE A 528 11.68 -6.43 13.23
C ILE A 528 11.70 -6.09 14.72
N ASN A 529 10.94 -6.85 15.51
CA ASN A 529 10.89 -6.67 16.96
C ASN A 529 12.27 -6.93 17.59
N ALA A 530 12.51 -6.31 18.75
CA ALA A 530 13.78 -6.42 19.46
C ALA A 530 14.17 -7.87 19.84
N SER A 531 13.20 -8.76 20.05
CA SER A 531 13.44 -10.19 20.34
C SER A 531 13.99 -10.95 19.15
N ASP A 532 13.62 -10.52 17.95
CA ASP A 532 13.91 -11.19 16.69
C ASP A 532 15.11 -10.56 15.97
N SER A 533 15.46 -9.33 16.35
CA SER A 533 16.54 -8.60 15.74
C SER A 533 17.92 -9.10 16.19
N PRO A 534 18.94 -9.01 15.32
CA PRO A 534 20.32 -9.41 15.63
C PRO A 534 20.97 -8.62 16.77
N ASN A 535 20.51 -7.40 17.04
CA ASN A 535 21.15 -6.45 17.95
C ASN A 535 20.29 -6.11 19.18
N GLY A 536 19.13 -6.77 19.37
CA GLY A 536 18.24 -6.52 20.50
C GLY A 536 17.51 -5.17 20.43
N ARG A 537 17.50 -4.51 19.27
CA ARG A 537 16.79 -3.24 19.02
C ARG A 537 15.64 -3.45 18.05
N VAL A 538 14.60 -2.63 18.12
CA VAL A 538 13.55 -2.65 17.10
C VAL A 538 14.12 -2.04 15.83
N LEU A 539 13.99 -2.76 14.71
CA LEU A 539 14.42 -2.28 13.40
C LEU A 539 13.22 -2.06 12.50
N VAL A 540 13.33 -1.10 11.59
CA VAL A 540 12.43 -0.89 10.47
C VAL A 540 13.23 -1.06 9.19
N TRP A 541 12.73 -1.84 8.25
CA TRP A 541 13.24 -1.82 6.88
C TRP A 541 12.23 -1.12 5.97
N ALA A 542 12.73 -0.53 4.88
CA ALA A 542 11.93 0.12 3.85
C ALA A 542 12.48 -0.23 2.46
N ILE A 543 11.59 -0.55 1.54
CA ILE A 543 11.91 -0.90 0.16
C ILE A 543 11.58 0.26 -0.77
N GLY A 544 12.61 0.90 -1.32
CA GLY A 544 12.47 1.92 -2.37
C GLY A 544 12.43 1.27 -3.75
N SER A 545 11.27 1.21 -4.38
CA SER A 545 11.10 0.50 -5.67
C SER A 545 11.76 1.21 -6.85
N ALA A 546 11.69 2.55 -6.89
CA ALA A 546 12.36 3.35 -7.91
C ALA A 546 13.88 3.21 -7.79
N THR A 547 14.40 3.21 -6.58
CA THR A 547 15.84 3.03 -6.32
C THR A 547 16.27 1.58 -6.26
N GLY A 548 15.34 0.61 -6.28
CA GLY A 548 15.66 -0.80 -6.08
C GLY A 548 16.51 -1.00 -4.82
N SER A 549 16.09 -0.42 -3.70
CA SER A 549 16.89 -0.32 -2.48
C SER A 549 16.20 -0.89 -1.25
N LEU A 550 17.02 -1.20 -0.25
CA LEU A 550 16.67 -1.53 1.13
C LEU A 550 17.32 -0.50 2.05
N GLY A 551 16.51 0.30 2.72
CA GLY A 551 16.90 1.09 3.88
C GLY A 551 16.67 0.27 5.16
N VAL A 552 17.59 0.36 6.12
CA VAL A 552 17.43 -0.25 7.45
C VAL A 552 17.62 0.82 8.51
N TYR A 553 16.70 0.89 9.46
CA TYR A 553 16.60 1.92 10.48
C TYR A 553 16.41 1.29 11.86
N GLU A 554 17.01 1.85 12.90
CA GLU A 554 16.72 1.52 14.29
C GLU A 554 15.66 2.47 14.83
N VAL A 555 14.66 1.94 15.54
CA VAL A 555 13.70 2.75 16.29
C VAL A 555 14.32 3.11 17.65
N SER A 556 14.53 4.40 17.87
CA SER A 556 15.14 4.92 19.10
C SER A 556 14.16 5.81 19.86
N PHE A 557 14.08 5.64 21.18
CA PHE A 557 13.28 6.52 22.04
C PHE A 557 14.16 7.62 22.65
N VAL A 558 13.85 8.88 22.34
CA VAL A 558 14.58 10.04 22.85
C VAL A 558 13.71 10.82 23.82
N ARG A 559 14.20 11.02 25.06
CA ARG A 559 13.56 11.91 26.03
C ARG A 559 13.88 13.36 25.68
N LYS A 560 12.86 14.20 25.49
CA LYS A 560 13.03 15.65 25.30
C LYS A 560 13.22 16.40 26.61
#